data_AF-A0A529ZDY1-F1
#
_entry.id   AF-A0A529ZDY1-F1
#
_cell.length_a   1.000
_cell.length_b   1.000
_cell.length_c   1.000
_cell.angle_alpha   90.00
_cell.angle_beta   90.00
_cell.angle_gamma   90.00
#
_symmetry.space_group_name_H-M   'P 1'
#
loop_
_entity.id
_entity.type
_entity.pdbx_description
1 polymer ?
#
loop_
_entity_poly.entity_id
_entity_poly.type
_entity_poly.pdbx_seq_one_letter_code
_entity_poly.pdbx_strand_id
1 'polypeptide(L)'
;HRPGALTPSVVLSLGLGLTLLVTLALIDGNLRRQISGSLPERAPNFFFVDIQSSDVDAFASLVGKESPRGTLVKVPMLRGRIMALNGVDVDKVKIPADGAWVLRGDRGLTYDA
;
A
#
# COMPACT_ATOMS: atom_id res chain seq x y z
N HIS A 1 21.46 13.11 50.81
CA HIS A 1 20.18 13.05 50.08
C HIS A 1 19.36 14.27 50.50
N ARG A 2 19.11 15.25 49.61
CA ARG A 2 18.38 16.49 49.95
C ARG A 2 16.94 16.40 49.41
N PRO A 3 15.91 16.28 50.28
CA PRO A 3 14.51 16.27 49.84
C PRO A 3 14.18 17.65 49.24
N GLY A 4 13.78 17.69 47.98
CA GLY A 4 13.48 18.94 47.24
C GLY A 4 14.51 19.33 46.17
N ALA A 5 15.53 18.52 45.89
CA ALA A 5 16.45 18.78 44.78
C ALA A 5 15.69 18.70 43.43
N LEU A 6 15.78 19.75 42.61
CA LEU A 6 15.12 19.86 41.30
C LEU A 6 15.72 18.92 40.24
N THR A 7 16.90 18.36 40.50
CA THR A 7 17.69 17.56 39.56
C THR A 7 16.97 16.32 39.01
N PRO A 8 16.27 15.49 39.83
CA PRO A 8 15.52 14.33 39.32
C PRO A 8 14.39 14.74 38.37
N SER A 9 13.68 15.82 38.67
CA SER A 9 12.60 16.35 37.81
C SER A 9 13.14 16.92 36.50
N VAL A 10 14.28 17.62 36.54
CA VAL A 10 14.95 18.14 35.33
C VAL A 10 15.41 17.00 34.43
N VAL A 11 16.03 15.96 35.01
CA VAL A 11 16.48 14.77 34.25
C VAL A 11 15.29 14.02 33.64
N LEU A 12 14.18 13.88 34.38
CA LEU A 12 12.95 13.26 33.88
C LEU A 12 12.37 14.05 32.69
N SER A 13 12.24 15.37 32.83
CA SER A 13 11.73 16.23 31.76
C SER A 13 12.62 16.20 30.52
N LEU A 14 13.94 16.17 30.69
CA LEU A 14 14.89 16.01 29.58
C LEU A 14 14.74 14.65 28.89
N GLY A 15 14.62 13.56 29.67
CA GLY A 15 14.40 12.22 29.13
C GLY A 15 13.09 12.10 28.33
N LEU A 16 12.01 12.68 28.85
CA LEU A 16 10.71 12.72 28.15
C LEU A 16 10.78 13.59 26.89
N GLY A 17 11.43 14.75 26.94
CA GLY A 17 11.64 15.62 25.78
C GLY A 17 12.43 14.94 24.67
N LEU A 18 13.54 14.26 25.02
CA LEU A 18 14.32 13.49 24.07
C LEU A 18 13.53 12.32 23.49
N THR A 19 12.77 11.59 24.32
CA THR A 19 11.93 10.47 23.88
C THR A 19 10.89 10.93 22.86
N LEU A 20 10.25 12.07 23.11
CA LEU A 20 9.28 12.66 22.18
C LEU A 20 9.94 13.04 20.85
N LEU A 21 11.09 13.72 20.89
CA LEU A 21 11.83 14.11 19.69
C LEU A 21 12.25 12.89 18.85
N VAL A 22 12.79 11.85 19.49
CA VAL A 22 13.16 10.59 18.81
C VAL A 22 11.94 9.92 18.20
N THR A 23 10.83 9.87 18.93
CA THR A 23 9.57 9.29 18.43
C THR A 23 9.08 10.01 17.18
N LEU A 24 9.08 11.34 17.19
CA LEU A 24 8.70 12.15 16.02
C LEU A 24 9.63 11.92 14.83
N ALA A 25 10.95 11.87 15.07
CA ALA A 25 11.93 11.60 14.01
C ALA A 25 11.75 10.21 13.39
N LEU A 26 11.42 9.20 14.20
CA LEU A 26 11.12 7.85 13.71
C LEU A 26 9.82 7.81 12.89
N ILE A 27 8.77 8.51 13.33
CA ILE A 27 7.51 8.62 12.60
C ILE A 27 7.72 9.32 11.25
N ASP A 28 8.35 10.50 11.23
CA ASP A 28 8.62 11.24 10.01
C ASP A 28 9.48 10.42 9.03
N GLY A 29 10.55 9.78 9.53
CA GLY A 29 11.38 8.89 8.72
C GLY A 29 10.61 7.67 8.18
N ASN A 30 9.68 7.11 8.96
CA ASN A 30 8.83 6.01 8.51
C ASN A 30 7.85 6.46 7.43
N LEU A 31 7.15 7.57 7.64
CA LEU A 31 6.20 8.15 6.68
C LEU A 31 6.89 8.53 5.37
N ARG A 32 8.04 9.19 5.44
CA ARG A 32 8.84 9.52 4.24
C ARG A 32 9.24 8.28 3.46
N ARG A 33 9.69 7.22 4.13
CA ARG A 33 10.01 5.93 3.48
C ARG A 33 8.77 5.29 2.86
N GLN A 34 7.63 5.31 3.54
CA GLN A 34 6.39 4.74 3.01
C GLN A 34 5.89 5.52 1.79
N ILE A 35 5.88 6.85 1.85
CA ILE A 35 5.43 7.70 0.75
C ILE A 35 6.41 7.63 -0.43
N SER A 36 7.72 7.75 -0.17
CA SER A 36 8.73 7.79 -1.23
C SER A 36 9.02 6.41 -1.83
N GLY A 37 8.82 5.34 -1.06
CA GLY A 37 9.14 3.97 -1.46
C GLY A 37 8.08 3.28 -2.30
N SER A 38 6.91 3.90 -2.51
CA SER A 38 5.79 3.27 -3.23
C SER A 38 5.33 4.03 -4.47
N LEU A 39 5.96 5.15 -4.83
CA LEU A 39 5.68 5.80 -6.11
C LEU A 39 6.52 5.11 -7.19
N PRO A 40 5.90 4.43 -8.18
CA PRO A 40 6.63 3.91 -9.31
C PRO A 40 7.40 5.06 -9.99
N GLU A 41 8.65 4.82 -10.41
CA GLU A 41 9.44 5.80 -11.17
C GLU A 41 8.69 6.32 -12.42
N ARG A 42 7.71 5.54 -12.89
CA ARG A 42 6.76 5.90 -13.94
C ARG A 42 5.34 5.61 -13.49
N ALA A 43 4.67 6.58 -12.91
CA ALA A 43 3.22 6.52 -12.69
C ALA A 43 2.48 7.00 -13.96
N PRO A 44 1.40 6.32 -14.38
CA PRO A 44 0.48 6.87 -15.35
C PRO A 44 -0.03 8.25 -14.93
N ASN A 45 -0.13 9.18 -15.88
CA ASN A 45 -0.71 10.50 -15.63
C ASN A 45 -2.23 10.43 -15.41
N PHE A 46 -2.88 9.38 -15.95
CA PHE A 46 -4.32 9.17 -15.89
C PHE A 46 -4.62 7.69 -15.67
N PHE A 47 -5.66 7.43 -14.87
CA PHE A 47 -6.20 6.10 -14.63
C PHE A 47 -7.68 6.09 -14.97
N PHE A 48 -8.11 5.08 -15.72
CA PHE A 48 -9.49 4.85 -16.07
C PHE A 48 -9.90 3.48 -15.55
N VAL A 49 -10.98 3.43 -14.78
CA VAL A 49 -11.51 2.22 -14.13
C VAL A 49 -12.94 1.97 -14.60
N ASP A 50 -13.46 0.78 -14.32
CA ASP A 50 -14.83 0.36 -14.65
C ASP A 50 -15.17 0.40 -16.15
N ILE A 51 -14.15 0.30 -17.01
CA ILE A 51 -14.34 0.08 -18.45
C ILE A 51 -14.79 -1.36 -18.66
N GLN A 52 -16.03 -1.53 -19.11
CA GLN A 52 -16.58 -2.85 -19.44
C GLN A 52 -15.79 -3.48 -20.58
N SER A 53 -15.63 -4.81 -20.57
CA SER A 53 -14.82 -5.52 -21.57
C SER A 53 -15.28 -5.26 -23.01
N SER A 54 -16.58 -5.02 -23.23
CA SER A 54 -17.14 -4.66 -24.54
C SER A 54 -16.69 -3.28 -25.04
N ASP A 55 -16.34 -2.39 -24.14
CA ASP A 55 -16.13 -0.96 -24.43
C ASP A 55 -14.64 -0.62 -24.53
N VAL A 56 -13.76 -1.56 -24.17
CA VAL A 56 -12.29 -1.38 -24.15
C VAL A 56 -11.76 -0.94 -25.51
N ASP A 57 -12.23 -1.53 -26.61
CA ASP A 57 -11.74 -1.21 -27.95
C ASP A 57 -12.22 0.15 -28.44
N ALA A 58 -13.46 0.52 -28.12
CA ALA A 58 -14.00 1.84 -28.40
C ALA A 58 -13.24 2.92 -27.62
N PHE A 59 -12.97 2.67 -26.33
CA PHE A 59 -12.18 3.56 -25.48
C PHE A 59 -10.75 3.70 -25.99
N ALA A 60 -10.08 2.59 -26.34
CA ALA A 60 -8.72 2.62 -26.88
C ALA A 60 -8.65 3.43 -28.19
N SER A 61 -9.65 3.29 -29.06
CA SER A 61 -9.75 4.05 -30.30
C SER A 61 -9.97 5.55 -30.05
N LEU A 62 -10.75 5.91 -29.03
CA LEU A 62 -10.94 7.31 -28.62
C LEU A 62 -9.63 7.91 -28.10
N VAL A 63 -8.94 7.23 -27.19
CA VAL A 63 -7.66 7.69 -26.63
C VAL A 63 -6.61 7.85 -27.73
N GLY A 64 -6.55 6.92 -28.69
CA GLY A 64 -5.62 7.02 -29.82
C GLY A 64 -5.88 8.22 -30.74
N LYS A 65 -7.13 8.72 -30.81
CA LYS A 65 -7.48 9.94 -31.57
C LYS A 65 -7.15 11.21 -30.78
N GLU A 66 -7.55 11.27 -29.52
CA GLU A 66 -7.38 12.46 -28.68
C GLU A 66 -5.93 12.65 -28.21
N SER A 67 -5.20 11.55 -28.00
CA SER A 67 -3.80 11.54 -27.59
C SER A 67 -2.97 10.55 -28.41
N PRO A 68 -2.63 10.90 -29.67
CA PRO A 68 -1.89 10.01 -30.57
C PRO A 68 -0.48 9.63 -30.07
N ARG A 69 0.10 10.44 -29.18
CA ARG A 69 1.41 10.18 -28.54
C ARG A 69 1.27 9.57 -27.13
N GLY A 70 0.04 9.40 -26.64
CA GLY A 70 -0.22 8.80 -25.35
C GLY A 70 0.09 7.30 -25.35
N THR A 71 0.72 6.81 -24.29
CA THR A 71 0.89 5.37 -24.09
C THR A 71 -0.32 4.84 -23.31
N LEU A 72 -1.13 4.00 -23.95
CA LEU A 72 -2.26 3.33 -23.32
C LEU A 72 -1.83 1.93 -22.87
N VAL A 73 -1.96 1.63 -21.59
CA VAL A 73 -1.74 0.30 -21.02
C VAL A 73 -3.09 -0.24 -20.56
N LYS A 74 -3.51 -1.37 -21.14
CA LYS A 74 -4.76 -2.06 -20.80
C LYS A 74 -4.44 -3.18 -19.82
N VAL A 75 -5.05 -3.15 -18.65
CA VAL A 75 -4.87 -4.20 -17.63
C VAL A 75 -6.26 -4.68 -17.20
N PRO A 76 -6.65 -5.93 -17.51
CA PRO A 76 -7.94 -6.45 -17.08
C PRO A 76 -7.97 -6.61 -15.56
N MET A 77 -9.11 -6.29 -14.95
CA MET A 77 -9.38 -6.60 -13.55
C MET A 77 -10.41 -7.72 -13.45
N LEU A 78 -10.05 -8.77 -12.74
CA LEU A 78 -10.94 -9.87 -12.37
C LEU A 78 -11.12 -9.89 -10.86
N ARG A 79 -12.33 -10.16 -10.37
CA ARG A 79 -12.52 -10.50 -8.95
C ARG A 79 -12.37 -12.00 -8.75
N GLY A 80 -11.50 -12.41 -7.84
CA GLY A 80 -11.28 -13.81 -7.50
C GLY A 80 -10.98 -14.02 -6.02
N ARG A 81 -11.14 -15.25 -5.55
CA ARG A 81 -10.79 -15.68 -4.19
C ARG A 81 -9.74 -16.78 -4.26
N ILE A 82 -8.80 -16.78 -3.33
CA ILE A 82 -7.84 -17.86 -3.19
C ILE A 82 -8.54 -19.05 -2.53
N MET A 83 -8.58 -20.18 -3.25
CA MET A 83 -9.25 -21.42 -2.79
C MET A 83 -8.26 -22.49 -2.31
N ALA A 84 -7.02 -22.44 -2.77
CA ALA A 84 -5.96 -23.36 -2.33
C ALA A 84 -4.59 -22.69 -2.40
N LEU A 85 -3.69 -23.08 -1.49
CA LEU A 85 -2.27 -22.73 -1.49
C LEU A 85 -1.46 -23.99 -1.72
N ASN A 86 -0.66 -24.04 -2.78
CA ASN A 86 0.13 -25.23 -3.16
C ASN A 86 -0.71 -26.52 -3.21
N GLY A 87 -1.96 -26.42 -3.67
CA GLY A 87 -2.90 -27.55 -3.76
C GLY A 87 -3.57 -27.95 -2.43
N VAL A 88 -3.26 -27.27 -1.31
CA VAL A 88 -3.93 -27.47 -0.03
C VAL A 88 -5.05 -26.45 0.12
N ASP A 89 -6.26 -26.93 0.40
CA ASP A 89 -7.43 -26.09 0.67
C ASP A 89 -7.13 -25.07 1.78
N VAL A 90 -7.50 -23.82 1.54
CA VAL A 90 -7.31 -22.70 2.48
C VAL A 90 -7.86 -22.99 3.88
N ASP A 91 -8.93 -23.78 4.00
CA ASP A 91 -9.52 -24.16 5.29
C ASP A 91 -8.61 -25.10 6.12
N LYS A 92 -7.65 -25.76 5.47
CA LYS A 92 -6.72 -26.72 6.07
C LYS A 92 -5.31 -26.15 6.27
N VAL A 93 -5.02 -24.95 5.75
CA VAL A 93 -3.70 -24.32 5.88
C VAL A 93 -3.63 -23.55 7.20
N LYS A 94 -2.59 -23.80 7.99
CA LYS A 94 -2.29 -23.02 9.19
C LYS A 94 -1.47 -21.79 8.79
N ILE A 95 -2.08 -20.61 8.85
CA ILE A 95 -1.49 -19.37 8.34
C ILE A 95 -1.13 -18.45 9.52
N PRO A 96 0.05 -17.84 9.51
CA PRO A 96 0.41 -16.78 10.44
C PRO A 96 -0.62 -15.63 10.45
N ALA A 97 -0.89 -15.03 11.62
CA ALA A 97 -1.95 -14.03 11.78
C ALA A 97 -1.73 -12.76 10.92
N ASP A 98 -0.47 -12.44 10.65
CA ASP A 98 0.00 -11.36 9.78
C ASP A 98 -0.26 -11.62 8.28
N GLY A 99 -0.39 -12.89 7.86
CA GLY A 99 -0.68 -13.28 6.47
C GLY A 99 -2.13 -13.69 6.21
N ALA A 100 -2.91 -13.98 7.26
CA ALA A 100 -4.27 -14.50 7.15
C ALA A 100 -5.24 -13.57 6.40
N TRP A 101 -4.94 -12.27 6.33
CA TRP A 101 -5.77 -11.31 5.59
C TRP A 101 -5.80 -11.62 4.08
N VAL A 102 -4.77 -12.25 3.51
CA VAL A 102 -4.68 -12.53 2.06
C VAL A 102 -5.80 -13.44 1.59
N LEU A 103 -6.27 -14.35 2.45
CA LEU A 103 -7.30 -15.35 2.09
C LEU A 103 -8.74 -14.91 2.38
N ARG A 104 -8.95 -13.74 2.99
CA ARG A 104 -10.28 -13.31 3.43
C ARG A 104 -11.06 -12.58 2.33
N GLY A 105 -11.97 -13.26 1.64
CA GLY A 105 -12.89 -12.65 0.68
C GLY A 105 -12.30 -12.44 -0.71
N ASP A 106 -13.02 -11.71 -1.56
CA ASP A 106 -12.69 -11.57 -2.97
C ASP A 106 -11.72 -10.41 -3.21
N ARG A 107 -10.85 -10.56 -4.20
CA ARG A 107 -9.76 -9.62 -4.51
C ARG A 107 -9.76 -9.26 -5.98
N GLY A 108 -9.40 -8.00 -6.25
CA GLY A 108 -9.03 -7.56 -7.59
C GLY A 108 -7.71 -8.22 -7.98
N LEU A 109 -7.74 -8.99 -9.04
CA LEU A 109 -6.60 -9.63 -9.68
C LEU A 109 -6.42 -8.95 -11.03
N THR A 110 -5.20 -8.50 -11.28
CA THR A 110 -4.77 -8.11 -12.63
C THR A 110 -3.98 -9.26 -13.23
N TYR A 111 -4.17 -9.52 -14.50
CA TYR A 111 -3.43 -10.55 -15.22
C TYR A 111 -2.98 -10.03 -16.58
N ASP A 112 -1.87 -10.57 -17.06
CA ASP A 112 -1.41 -10.37 -18.43
C ASP A 112 -1.88 -11.60 -19.23
N ALA A 113 -2.45 -11.39 -20.41
CA ALA A 113 -3.06 -12.45 -21.24
C ALA A 113 -2.33 -12.58 -22.57
#